data_AF-A0A920MDE3-F1
#
_entry.id   AF-A0A920MDE3-F1
#
_cell.length_a   1.000
_cell.length_b   1.000
_cell.length_c   1.000
_cell.angle_alpha   90.00
_cell.angle_beta   90.00
_cell.angle_gamma   90.00
#
_symmetry.space_group_name_H-M   'P 1'
#
loop_
_entity.id
_entity.type
_entity.pdbx_description
1 polymer ?
#
loop_
_entity_poly.entity_id
_entity_poly.type
_entity_poly.pdbx_seq_one_letter_code
_entity_poly.pdbx_strand_id
1 'polypeptide(L)'
;MEQLLLVDALKRASAKRITAVLPFYPYSRQDKKALPREPISARLVADLFIAAGADRIVSIDLHTQQIQGFVDQPFDHLTAMPLFVNYFKEKFQEPITIISPDAGGVRRATTFAKNMEAYVGFVHKKRDPKIHNEVKAFTVIGEVEDRHAILFDDIIDTGGTIAAASRALIERGAKSVSVAATHGIFSDESVEKLQEPL
;
A
#
# COMPACT_ATOMS: atom_id res chain seq x y z
N MET A 1 10.03 16.66 -10.28
CA MET A 1 11.08 17.56 -10.80
C MET A 1 11.49 18.58 -9.77
N GLU A 2 10.55 19.33 -9.18
CA GLU A 2 10.82 20.34 -8.14
C GLU A 2 11.80 19.88 -7.05
N GLN A 3 11.56 18.73 -6.41
CA GLN A 3 12.43 18.25 -5.33
C GLN A 3 13.86 17.92 -5.80
N LEU A 4 14.04 17.49 -7.06
CA LEU A 4 15.38 17.26 -7.63
C LEU A 4 16.13 18.60 -7.82
N LEU A 5 15.42 19.64 -8.27
CA LEU A 5 15.98 20.99 -8.39
C LEU A 5 16.38 21.57 -7.03
N LEU A 6 15.57 21.32 -5.99
CA LEU A 6 15.90 21.70 -4.61
C LEU A 6 17.14 20.98 -4.11
N VAL A 7 17.26 19.67 -4.36
CA VAL A 7 18.46 18.89 -3.98
C VAL A 7 19.71 19.42 -4.70
N ASP A 8 19.66 19.65 -6.01
CA ASP A 8 20.79 20.19 -6.78
C ASP A 8 21.17 21.60 -6.28
N ALA A 9 20.19 22.48 -6.06
CA ALA A 9 20.43 23.83 -5.53
C ALA A 9 21.11 23.79 -4.16
N LEU A 10 20.63 22.95 -3.23
CA LEU A 10 21.25 22.76 -1.92
C LEU A 10 22.67 22.21 -2.02
N LYS A 11 22.92 21.28 -2.96
CA LYS A 11 24.25 20.71 -3.18
C LYS A 11 25.22 21.78 -3.65
N ARG A 12 24.82 22.63 -4.60
CA ARG A 12 25.61 23.78 -5.10
C ARG A 12 25.80 24.86 -4.04
N ALA A 13 24.82 25.03 -3.15
CA ALA A 13 24.92 25.89 -1.97
C ALA A 13 25.77 25.27 -0.85
N SER A 14 26.53 24.20 -1.13
CA SER A 14 27.49 23.57 -0.20
C SER A 14 26.84 22.98 1.07
N ALA A 15 25.60 22.50 0.98
CA ALA A 15 24.98 21.77 2.08
C ALA A 15 25.85 20.56 2.49
N LYS A 16 26.13 20.43 3.79
CA LYS A 16 26.95 19.33 4.34
C LYS A 16 26.32 17.95 4.11
N ARG A 17 24.99 17.86 4.21
CA ARG A 17 24.21 16.64 4.03
C ARG A 17 22.80 16.97 3.59
N ILE A 18 22.27 16.23 2.62
CA ILE A 18 20.92 16.37 2.10
C ILE A 18 20.18 15.04 2.28
N THR A 19 19.00 15.08 2.89
CA THR A 19 18.12 13.92 3.05
C THR A 19 16.83 14.18 2.28
N ALA A 20 16.56 13.35 1.27
CA ALA A 20 15.32 13.39 0.52
C ALA A 20 14.22 12.66 1.32
N VAL A 21 13.33 13.42 1.93
CA VAL A 21 12.15 12.87 2.61
C VAL A 21 11.02 12.77 1.58
N LEU A 22 10.59 11.54 1.30
CA LEU A 22 9.60 11.17 0.30
C LEU A 22 8.49 10.36 1.01
N PRO A 23 7.53 11.00 1.71
CA PRO A 23 6.54 10.27 2.50
C PRO A 23 5.84 9.18 1.70
N PHE A 24 5.44 9.51 0.46
CA PHE A 24 5.02 8.56 -0.56
C PHE A 24 6.07 8.48 -1.67
N TYR A 25 6.74 7.34 -1.80
CA TYR A 25 7.81 7.17 -2.78
C TYR A 25 7.26 7.16 -4.22
N PRO A 26 7.76 8.03 -5.12
CA PRO A 26 7.23 8.13 -6.47
C PRO A 26 7.53 6.87 -7.29
N TYR A 27 6.56 6.46 -8.11
CA TYR A 27 6.66 5.29 -8.99
C TYR A 27 6.94 3.95 -8.27
N SER A 28 6.69 3.85 -6.96
CA SER A 28 6.96 2.66 -6.14
C SER A 28 6.34 1.36 -6.68
N ARG A 29 5.27 1.45 -7.48
CA ARG A 29 4.61 0.31 -8.15
C ARG A 29 5.33 -0.22 -9.39
N GLN A 30 6.27 0.53 -9.96
CA GLN A 30 7.09 0.12 -11.12
C GLN A 30 8.51 -0.26 -10.65
N ASP A 31 8.57 -1.28 -9.79
CA ASP A 31 9.77 -1.81 -9.12
C ASP A 31 10.43 -2.98 -9.86
N LYS A 32 9.79 -3.50 -10.89
CA LYS A 32 10.28 -4.60 -11.73
C LYS A 32 9.80 -4.45 -13.15
N LYS A 33 10.44 -5.17 -14.08
CA LYS A 33 9.95 -5.31 -15.46
C LYS A 33 8.88 -6.39 -15.47
N ALA A 34 7.62 -6.01 -15.67
CA ALA A 34 6.53 -6.98 -15.83
C ALA A 34 6.52 -7.55 -17.26
N LEU A 35 6.82 -6.71 -18.25
CA LEU A 35 6.95 -7.07 -19.65
C LEU A 35 8.32 -6.69 -20.23
N PRO A 36 8.72 -7.30 -21.36
CA PRO A 36 9.93 -6.90 -22.07
C PRO A 36 9.88 -5.42 -22.49
N ARG A 37 11.00 -4.72 -22.31
CA ARG A 37 11.21 -3.30 -22.71
C ARG A 37 10.42 -2.27 -21.88
N GLU A 38 9.98 -2.63 -20.68
CA GLU A 38 9.48 -1.66 -19.69
C GLU A 38 10.61 -1.08 -18.82
N PRO A 39 10.45 0.16 -18.31
CA PRO A 39 11.37 0.74 -17.34
C PRO A 39 11.14 0.16 -15.93
N ILE A 40 12.18 0.24 -15.09
CA ILE A 40 12.04 0.11 -13.63
C ILE A 40 12.07 1.53 -13.07
N SER A 41 10.93 2.22 -13.17
CA SER A 41 10.87 3.67 -12.87
C SER A 41 11.21 4.00 -11.42
N ALA A 42 10.88 3.12 -10.47
CA ALA A 42 11.26 3.30 -9.07
C ALA A 42 12.80 3.33 -8.89
N ARG A 43 13.55 2.56 -9.68
CA ARG A 43 15.02 2.59 -9.69
C ARG A 43 15.54 3.87 -10.32
N LEU A 44 14.99 4.27 -11.46
CA LEU A 44 15.35 5.53 -12.13
C LEU A 44 15.16 6.74 -11.20
N VAL A 45 14.05 6.81 -10.47
CA VAL A 45 13.80 7.86 -9.47
C VAL A 45 14.90 7.88 -8.42
N ALA A 46 15.28 6.72 -7.90
CA ALA A 46 16.33 6.61 -6.90
C ALA A 46 17.66 7.14 -7.46
N ASP A 47 18.04 6.69 -8.66
CA ASP A 47 19.25 7.14 -9.37
C ASP A 47 19.26 8.66 -9.58
N LEU A 48 18.12 9.25 -9.93
CA LEU A 48 18.00 10.70 -10.12
C LEU A 48 18.22 11.47 -8.81
N PHE A 49 17.68 11.01 -7.69
CA PHE A 49 17.90 11.66 -6.38
C PHE A 49 19.36 11.58 -5.96
N ILE A 50 20.01 10.42 -6.16
CA ILE A 50 21.43 10.25 -5.87
C ILE A 50 22.28 11.13 -6.79
N ALA A 51 21.98 11.15 -8.09
CA ALA A 51 22.68 11.98 -9.07
C ALA A 51 22.51 13.48 -8.80
N ALA A 52 21.34 13.92 -8.31
CA ALA A 52 21.11 15.31 -7.90
C ALA A 52 21.91 15.69 -6.64
N GLY A 53 22.34 14.72 -5.83
CA GLY A 53 23.20 14.92 -4.67
C GLY A 53 22.56 14.61 -3.31
N ALA A 54 21.46 13.85 -3.27
CA ALA A 54 20.89 13.37 -2.02
C ALA A 54 21.83 12.32 -1.36
N ASP A 55 22.13 12.49 -0.08
CA ASP A 55 23.00 11.57 0.67
C ASP A 55 22.21 10.44 1.36
N ARG A 56 20.88 10.59 1.46
CA ARG A 56 19.96 9.67 2.12
C ARG A 56 18.54 9.85 1.59
N ILE A 57 17.77 8.76 1.59
CA ILE A 57 16.34 8.77 1.30
C ILE A 57 15.56 8.28 2.52
N VAL A 58 14.41 8.90 2.81
CA VAL A 58 13.46 8.45 3.83
C VAL A 58 12.07 8.33 3.20
N SER A 59 11.39 7.20 3.41
CA SER A 59 10.01 6.99 2.91
C SER A 59 9.16 6.23 3.91
N ILE A 60 7.84 6.31 3.77
CA ILE A 60 6.88 5.56 4.58
C ILE A 60 6.19 4.50 3.71
N ASP A 61 6.07 3.27 4.23
CA ASP A 61 5.38 2.13 3.62
C ASP A 61 5.58 2.04 2.10
N LEU A 62 6.79 1.69 1.68
CA LEU A 62 7.13 1.39 0.30
C LEU A 62 6.24 0.25 -0.22
N HIS A 63 5.82 0.36 -1.48
CA HIS A 63 5.05 -0.69 -2.14
C HIS A 63 5.76 -2.05 -2.09
N THR A 64 7.08 -2.03 -2.18
CA THR A 64 7.95 -3.19 -2.06
C THR A 64 9.20 -2.80 -1.26
N GLN A 65 9.63 -3.64 -0.32
CA GLN A 65 10.75 -3.31 0.57
C GLN A 65 12.11 -3.33 -0.17
N GLN A 66 12.15 -4.01 -1.33
CA GLN A 66 13.32 -4.18 -2.19
C GLN A 66 13.79 -2.86 -2.82
N ILE A 67 12.93 -1.84 -2.89
CA ILE A 67 13.30 -0.49 -3.37
C ILE A 67 14.49 0.08 -2.59
N GLN A 68 14.65 -0.27 -1.31
CA GLN A 68 15.82 0.16 -0.51
C GLN A 68 17.14 -0.31 -1.12
N GLY A 69 17.15 -1.46 -1.80
CA GLY A 69 18.33 -1.99 -2.50
C GLY A 69 18.57 -1.39 -3.88
N PHE A 70 17.77 -0.40 -4.30
CA PHE A 70 17.99 0.32 -5.56
C PHE A 70 19.08 1.39 -5.45
N VAL A 71 19.65 1.64 -4.27
CA VAL A 71 20.74 2.59 -4.08
C VAL A 71 21.68 2.05 -3.01
N ASP A 72 22.95 2.49 -3.07
CA ASP A 72 23.94 2.14 -2.04
C ASP A 72 23.86 3.10 -0.84
N GLN A 73 23.29 4.28 -1.04
CA GLN A 73 23.10 5.28 0.01
C GLN A 73 22.05 4.81 1.04
N PRO A 74 22.14 5.28 2.30
CA PRO A 74 21.15 4.95 3.32
C PRO A 74 19.72 5.27 2.86
N PHE A 75 18.85 4.27 2.97
CA PHE A 75 17.42 4.39 2.72
C PHE A 75 16.67 3.97 3.98
N ASP A 76 16.11 4.94 4.71
CA ASP A 76 15.29 4.67 5.88
C ASP A 76 13.83 4.44 5.45
N HIS A 77 13.35 3.20 5.58
CA HIS A 77 11.95 2.84 5.34
C HIS A 77 11.18 2.75 6.66
N LEU A 78 10.29 3.72 6.87
CA LEU A 78 9.40 3.79 8.02
C LEU A 78 8.07 3.08 7.72
N THR A 79 7.35 2.67 8.77
CA THR A 79 6.01 2.07 8.62
C THR A 79 4.99 2.80 9.49
N ALA A 80 3.80 3.03 8.94
CA ALA A 80 2.66 3.61 9.65
C ALA A 80 1.85 2.55 10.41
N MET A 81 2.17 1.26 10.26
CA MET A 81 1.44 0.14 10.89
C MET A 81 1.15 0.33 12.40
N PRO A 82 2.08 0.82 13.24
CA PRO A 82 1.79 1.03 14.67
C PRO A 82 0.63 1.99 14.92
N LEU A 83 0.46 3.02 14.08
CA LEU A 83 -0.64 3.98 14.21
C LEU A 83 -2.00 3.29 13.97
N PHE A 84 -2.08 2.48 12.92
CA PHE A 84 -3.29 1.73 12.61
C PHE A 84 -3.59 0.65 13.64
N VAL A 85 -2.58 -0.07 14.11
CA VAL A 85 -2.74 -1.07 15.18
C VAL A 85 -3.33 -0.43 16.43
N ASN A 86 -2.77 0.70 16.89
CA ASN A 86 -3.28 1.40 18.06
C ASN A 86 -4.72 1.87 17.85
N TYR A 87 -5.01 2.50 16.71
CA TYR A 87 -6.37 2.95 16.37
C TYR A 87 -7.40 1.81 16.44
N PHE A 88 -7.10 0.65 15.84
CA PHE A 88 -8.07 -0.45 15.81
C PHE A 88 -8.15 -1.23 17.12
N LYS A 89 -7.08 -1.29 17.93
CA LYS A 89 -7.13 -1.84 19.30
C LYS A 89 -8.03 -1.01 20.20
N GLU A 90 -8.00 0.31 20.06
CA GLU A 90 -8.89 1.20 20.83
C GLU A 90 -10.33 1.09 20.33
N LYS A 91 -10.53 1.00 19.01
CA LYS A 91 -11.85 1.00 18.39
C LYS A 91 -12.66 -0.28 18.64
N PHE A 92 -12.02 -1.44 18.62
CA PHE A 92 -12.72 -2.73 18.66
C PHE A 92 -12.28 -3.56 19.86
N GLN A 93 -13.25 -4.01 20.66
CA GLN A 93 -13.07 -4.95 21.77
C GLN A 93 -13.57 -6.37 21.42
N GLU A 94 -14.11 -6.54 20.21
CA GLU A 94 -14.70 -7.78 19.70
C GLU A 94 -13.74 -8.46 18.71
N PRO A 95 -13.98 -9.73 18.32
CA PRO A 95 -13.10 -10.45 17.41
C PRO A 95 -12.89 -9.74 16.06
N ILE A 96 -11.62 -9.61 15.68
CA ILE A 96 -11.17 -8.94 14.45
C ILE A 96 -10.54 -9.97 13.51
N THR A 97 -10.69 -9.74 12.20
CA THR A 97 -9.89 -10.40 11.16
C THR A 97 -9.25 -9.34 10.27
N ILE A 98 -7.94 -9.39 10.10
CA ILE A 98 -7.22 -8.54 9.15
C ILE A 98 -7.24 -9.19 7.77
N ILE A 99 -7.67 -8.43 6.77
CA ILE A 99 -7.85 -8.90 5.40
C ILE A 99 -6.88 -8.18 4.48
N SER A 100 -6.10 -8.94 3.72
CA SER A 100 -5.38 -8.40 2.57
C SER A 100 -6.32 -8.30 1.36
N PRO A 101 -6.38 -7.16 0.64
CA PRO A 101 -7.26 -7.01 -0.52
C PRO A 101 -6.79 -7.83 -1.74
N ASP A 102 -5.54 -8.30 -1.73
CA ASP A 102 -5.00 -9.23 -2.72
C ASP A 102 -3.94 -10.16 -2.12
N ALA A 103 -3.35 -11.02 -2.95
CA ALA A 103 -2.31 -11.96 -2.52
C ALA A 103 -0.95 -11.29 -2.22
N GLY A 104 -0.66 -10.14 -2.83
CA GLY A 104 0.60 -9.42 -2.65
C GLY A 104 0.71 -8.78 -1.26
N GLY A 105 -0.41 -8.30 -0.72
CA GLY A 105 -0.49 -7.70 0.61
C GLY A 105 -0.52 -8.68 1.79
N VAL A 106 -0.57 -10.00 1.57
CA VAL A 106 -0.80 -11.00 2.64
C VAL A 106 0.27 -10.93 3.72
N ARG A 107 1.54 -10.74 3.35
CA ARG A 107 2.63 -10.60 4.34
C ARG A 107 2.43 -9.39 5.24
N ARG A 108 1.93 -8.28 4.69
CA ARG A 108 1.62 -7.05 5.42
C ARG A 108 0.45 -7.26 6.37
N ALA A 109 -0.65 -7.85 5.88
CA ALA A 109 -1.82 -8.19 6.69
C ALA A 109 -1.47 -9.17 7.82
N THR A 110 -0.62 -10.17 7.56
CA THR A 110 -0.14 -11.13 8.57
C THR A 110 0.64 -10.43 9.68
N THR A 111 1.50 -9.48 9.32
CA THR A 111 2.28 -8.71 10.30
C THR A 111 1.35 -7.83 11.15
N PHE A 112 0.35 -7.20 10.54
CA PHE A 112 -0.67 -6.44 11.25
C PHE A 112 -1.46 -7.34 12.22
N ALA A 113 -1.95 -8.49 11.73
CA ALA A 113 -2.71 -9.46 12.51
C ALA A 113 -1.94 -9.95 13.73
N LYS A 114 -0.64 -10.22 13.57
CA LYS A 114 0.25 -10.61 14.69
C LYS A 114 0.30 -9.53 15.78
N ASN A 115 0.37 -8.26 15.41
CA ASN A 115 0.38 -7.15 16.38
C ASN A 115 -0.99 -6.91 17.04
N MET A 116 -2.08 -7.33 16.39
CA MET A 116 -3.45 -7.26 16.88
C MET A 116 -3.92 -8.53 17.62
N GLU A 117 -3.12 -9.60 17.62
CA GLU A 117 -3.56 -10.95 18.04
C GLU A 117 -4.84 -11.40 17.31
N ALA A 118 -4.97 -11.00 16.05
CA ALA A 118 -6.13 -11.22 15.20
C ALA A 118 -5.89 -12.34 14.18
N TYR A 119 -6.97 -12.84 13.57
CA TYR A 119 -6.87 -13.75 12.43
C TYR A 119 -6.50 -12.99 11.18
N VAL A 120 -5.91 -13.68 10.21
CA VAL A 120 -5.56 -13.13 8.90
C VAL A 120 -6.35 -13.84 7.81
N GLY A 121 -6.80 -13.06 6.83
CA GLY A 121 -7.40 -13.55 5.60
C GLY A 121 -6.96 -12.72 4.41
N PHE A 122 -7.42 -13.10 3.22
CA PHE A 122 -7.22 -12.31 2.03
C PHE A 122 -8.34 -12.54 1.01
N VAL A 123 -8.49 -11.58 0.11
CA VAL A 123 -9.44 -11.69 -0.98
C VAL A 123 -8.70 -12.13 -2.25
N HIS A 124 -9.06 -13.30 -2.76
CA HIS A 124 -8.53 -13.80 -4.02
C HIS A 124 -9.39 -13.32 -5.18
N LYS A 125 -8.78 -12.51 -6.05
CA LYS A 125 -9.41 -12.00 -7.26
C LYS A 125 -9.27 -13.03 -8.38
N LYS A 126 -10.35 -13.75 -8.71
CA LYS A 126 -10.42 -14.51 -9.96
C LYS A 126 -10.71 -13.55 -11.11
N ARG A 127 -9.91 -13.62 -12.17
CA ARG A 127 -10.22 -13.03 -13.47
C ARG A 127 -10.66 -14.16 -14.36
N ASP A 128 -11.86 -14.10 -14.93
CA ASP A 128 -12.25 -15.05 -15.96
C ASP A 128 -11.42 -14.74 -17.23
N PRO A 129 -10.55 -15.65 -17.70
CA PRO A 129 -9.76 -15.41 -18.89
C PRO A 129 -10.60 -15.35 -20.19
N LYS A 130 -11.87 -15.77 -20.16
CA LYS A 130 -12.75 -15.88 -21.33
C LYS A 130 -13.63 -14.65 -21.55
N ILE A 131 -13.88 -13.83 -20.52
CA ILE A 131 -14.77 -12.67 -20.63
C ILE A 131 -13.96 -11.39 -20.40
N HIS A 132 -13.72 -10.66 -21.49
CA HIS A 132 -13.16 -9.31 -21.40
C HIS A 132 -14.27 -8.40 -20.87
N ASN A 133 -14.03 -7.73 -19.73
CA ASN A 133 -14.91 -6.76 -19.07
C ASN A 133 -16.06 -7.26 -18.16
N GLU A 134 -16.05 -8.51 -17.67
CA GLU A 134 -17.11 -8.97 -16.75
C GLU A 134 -16.61 -9.60 -15.42
N VAL A 135 -17.55 -9.76 -14.50
CA VAL A 135 -17.44 -9.73 -13.02
C VAL A 135 -16.25 -10.49 -12.43
N LYS A 136 -15.38 -9.75 -11.74
CA LYS A 136 -14.32 -10.31 -10.89
C LYS A 136 -14.96 -11.06 -9.72
N ALA A 137 -14.93 -12.39 -9.74
CA ALA A 137 -15.33 -13.16 -8.56
C ALA A 137 -14.27 -13.00 -7.47
N PHE A 138 -14.64 -12.40 -6.35
CA PHE A 138 -13.79 -12.27 -5.16
C PHE A 138 -14.09 -13.44 -4.22
N THR A 139 -13.08 -14.28 -3.97
CA THR A 139 -13.19 -15.35 -2.97
C THR A 139 -12.50 -14.89 -1.70
N VAL A 140 -13.24 -14.75 -0.61
CA VAL A 140 -12.67 -14.49 0.72
C VAL A 140 -12.07 -15.80 1.25
N ILE A 141 -10.80 -15.74 1.66
CA ILE A 141 -10.09 -16.83 2.32
C ILE A 141 -9.74 -16.36 3.73
N GLY A 142 -10.21 -17.07 4.74
CA GLY A 142 -10.09 -16.70 6.16
C GLY A 142 -11.46 -16.61 6.84
N GLU A 143 -11.46 -16.58 8.17
CA GLU A 143 -12.68 -16.50 8.98
C GLU A 143 -13.12 -15.05 9.16
N VAL A 144 -14.35 -14.73 8.76
CA VAL A 144 -14.89 -13.36 8.79
C VAL A 144 -16.31 -13.27 9.35
N GLU A 145 -17.01 -14.39 9.51
CA GLU A 145 -18.39 -14.41 9.98
C GLU A 145 -18.47 -13.95 11.44
N ASP A 146 -19.37 -13.01 11.75
CA ASP A 146 -19.53 -12.37 13.07
C ASP A 146 -18.28 -11.61 13.59
N ARG A 147 -17.40 -11.17 12.68
CA ARG A 147 -16.15 -10.47 13.03
C ARG A 147 -16.05 -9.10 12.39
N HIS A 148 -15.28 -8.21 13.01
CA HIS A 148 -14.89 -6.95 12.37
C HIS A 148 -13.75 -7.23 11.37
N ALA A 149 -14.02 -7.09 10.09
CA ALA A 149 -13.04 -7.26 9.04
C ALA A 149 -12.29 -5.93 8.78
N ILE A 150 -10.96 -5.95 8.83
CA ILE A 150 -10.12 -4.78 8.55
C ILE A 150 -9.33 -5.04 7.28
N LEU A 151 -9.71 -4.39 6.18
CA LEU A 151 -8.92 -4.37 4.95
C LEU A 151 -7.70 -3.45 5.14
N PHE A 152 -6.50 -4.00 5.02
CA PHE A 152 -5.25 -3.25 5.19
C PHE A 152 -4.37 -3.34 3.94
N ASP A 153 -3.98 -2.19 3.39
CA ASP A 153 -3.08 -2.10 2.23
C ASP A 153 -2.06 -0.95 2.36
N ASP A 154 -1.05 -0.87 1.49
CA ASP A 154 -0.16 0.29 1.44
C ASP A 154 -0.80 1.48 0.73
N ILE A 155 -1.56 1.23 -0.34
CA ILE A 155 -2.06 2.27 -1.25
C ILE A 155 -3.55 2.04 -1.56
N ILE A 156 -4.34 3.12 -1.53
CA ILE A 156 -5.67 3.16 -2.16
C ILE A 156 -5.62 4.14 -3.32
N ASP A 157 -5.76 3.59 -4.54
CA ASP A 157 -5.70 4.34 -5.80
C ASP A 157 -7.12 4.66 -6.30
N THR A 158 -7.69 3.80 -7.15
CA THR A 158 -9.05 3.95 -7.71
C THR A 158 -10.18 3.48 -6.78
N GLY A 159 -9.88 2.89 -5.63
CA GLY A 159 -10.87 2.34 -4.68
C GLY A 159 -11.57 1.03 -5.11
N GLY A 160 -11.54 0.67 -6.39
CA GLY A 160 -12.36 -0.44 -6.92
C GLY A 160 -12.06 -1.83 -6.33
N THR A 161 -10.79 -2.14 -6.01
CA THR A 161 -10.45 -3.42 -5.34
C THR A 161 -11.00 -3.45 -3.91
N ILE A 162 -10.86 -2.35 -3.17
CA ILE A 162 -11.32 -2.23 -1.79
C ILE A 162 -12.85 -2.30 -1.73
N ALA A 163 -13.56 -1.53 -2.57
CA ALA A 163 -15.02 -1.53 -2.58
C ALA A 163 -15.60 -2.94 -2.86
N ALA A 164 -15.02 -3.66 -3.83
CA ALA A 164 -15.45 -5.01 -4.13
C ALA A 164 -15.07 -6.03 -3.03
N ALA A 165 -13.90 -5.88 -2.42
CA ALA A 165 -13.50 -6.69 -1.27
C ALA A 165 -14.43 -6.47 -0.07
N SER A 166 -14.81 -5.21 0.21
CA SER A 166 -15.73 -4.86 1.28
C SER A 166 -17.10 -5.53 1.11
N ARG A 167 -17.68 -5.47 -0.11
CA ARG A 167 -18.94 -6.16 -0.41
C ARG A 167 -18.84 -7.66 -0.20
N ALA A 168 -17.79 -8.29 -0.72
CA ALA A 168 -17.56 -9.73 -0.55
C ALA A 168 -17.40 -10.15 0.92
N LEU A 169 -16.87 -9.27 1.78
CA LEU A 169 -16.76 -9.51 3.23
C LEU A 169 -18.13 -9.42 3.92
N ILE A 170 -18.94 -8.41 3.59
CA ILE A 170 -20.30 -8.27 4.14
C ILE A 170 -21.18 -9.45 3.71
N GLU A 171 -21.14 -9.85 2.44
CA GLU A 171 -21.86 -11.03 1.91
C GLU A 171 -21.44 -12.34 2.61
N ARG A 172 -20.24 -12.38 3.20
CA ARG A 172 -19.70 -13.51 3.96
C ARG A 172 -19.98 -13.44 5.46
N GLY A 173 -20.81 -12.50 5.90
CA GLY A 173 -21.24 -12.38 7.31
C GLY A 173 -20.32 -11.54 8.19
N ALA A 174 -19.43 -10.72 7.62
CA ALA A 174 -18.64 -9.79 8.43
C ALA A 174 -19.56 -8.79 9.16
N LYS A 175 -19.34 -8.64 10.48
CA LYS A 175 -20.11 -7.72 11.33
C LYS A 175 -19.97 -6.26 10.90
N SER A 176 -18.77 -5.90 10.45
CA SER A 176 -18.49 -4.61 9.82
C SER A 176 -17.22 -4.72 8.98
N VAL A 177 -17.06 -3.85 7.99
CA VAL A 177 -15.80 -3.67 7.26
C VAL A 177 -15.20 -2.31 7.57
N SER A 178 -13.94 -2.29 7.99
CA SER A 178 -13.10 -1.08 8.05
C SER A 178 -11.97 -1.19 7.03
N VAL A 179 -11.54 -0.06 6.49
CA VAL A 179 -10.45 0.01 5.52
C VAL A 179 -9.37 0.93 6.08
N ALA A 180 -8.11 0.54 5.95
CA ALA A 180 -6.96 1.38 6.26
C ALA A 180 -5.87 1.20 5.21
N ALA A 181 -5.24 2.31 4.81
CA ALA A 181 -4.02 2.30 4.04
C ALA A 181 -3.16 3.50 4.37
N THR A 182 -1.85 3.37 4.17
CA THR A 182 -0.90 4.46 4.44
C THR A 182 -1.08 5.59 3.43
N HIS A 183 -1.23 5.26 2.14
CA HIS A 183 -1.26 6.23 1.06
C HIS A 183 -2.63 6.24 0.37
N GLY A 184 -3.47 7.23 0.71
CA GLY A 184 -4.71 7.49 -0.02
C GLY A 184 -4.46 8.36 -1.25
N ILE A 185 -4.15 7.74 -2.40
CA ILE A 185 -3.94 8.45 -3.67
C ILE A 185 -5.28 8.98 -4.19
N PHE A 186 -6.34 8.18 -4.07
CA PHE A 186 -7.71 8.54 -4.42
C PHE A 186 -7.81 9.14 -5.84
N SER A 187 -7.29 8.43 -6.83
CA SER A 187 -7.39 8.84 -8.23
C SER A 187 -8.81 8.72 -8.76
N ASP A 188 -9.11 9.45 -9.83
CA ASP A 188 -10.37 9.32 -10.58
C ASP A 188 -11.61 9.44 -9.68
N GLU A 189 -12.65 8.66 -9.96
CA GLU A 189 -13.91 8.60 -9.19
C GLU A 189 -13.80 7.74 -7.91
N SER A 190 -12.63 7.70 -7.28
CA SER A 190 -12.41 6.83 -6.12
C SER A 190 -13.30 7.21 -4.93
N VAL A 191 -13.54 8.50 -4.72
CA VAL A 191 -14.35 9.00 -3.60
C VAL A 191 -15.81 8.58 -3.77
N GLU A 192 -16.37 8.76 -4.97
CA GLU A 192 -17.73 8.36 -5.31
C GLU A 192 -17.93 6.86 -5.11
N LYS A 193 -16.98 6.05 -5.61
CA LYS A 193 -17.02 4.58 -5.45
C LYS A 193 -16.96 4.13 -4.00
N LEU A 194 -16.24 4.85 -3.15
CA LEU A 194 -16.11 4.51 -1.72
C LEU A 194 -17.29 5.00 -0.88
N GLN A 195 -18.12 5.91 -1.41
CA GLN A 195 -19.36 6.38 -0.78
C GLN A 195 -20.57 5.50 -1.12
N GLU A 196 -20.46 4.63 -2.14
CA GLU A 196 -21.51 3.67 -2.46
C GLU A 196 -21.82 2.75 -1.25
N PRO A 197 -23.10 2.51 -0.94
CA PRO A 197 -23.48 1.57 0.11
C PRO A 197 -22.93 0.16 -0.15
N LEU A 198 -22.55 -0.53 0.93
CA LEU A 198 -22.10 -1.93 0.91
C LEU A 198 -23.29 -2.90 0.91
#